data_AF-A0A816DM30-F1
#
_entry.id   AF-A0A816DM30-F1
#
_cell.length_a   1.000
_cell.length_b   1.000
_cell.length_c   1.000
_cell.angle_alpha   90.00
_cell.angle_beta   90.00
_cell.angle_gamma   90.00
#
_symmetry.space_group_name_H-M   'P 1'
#
loop_
_entity.id
_entity.type
_entity.pdbx_description
1 polymer ?
#
loop_
_entity_poly.entity_id
_entity_poly.type
_entity_poly.pdbx_seq_one_letter_code
_entity_poly.pdbx_strand_id
1 'polypeptide(L)'
;KNFFDPYIKQNAPKHLQHVWFSSPGFAFYGVQRELLVGSYSSLIASLGIALFVLFLTSGNLFIAVYALITITFVIAVSVAVFAALK
;
A
#
# COMPACT_ATOMS: atom_id res chain seq x y z
N LYS A 1 -0.78 12.89 -11.91
CA LYS A 1 -1.28 13.69 -10.76
C LYS A 1 -0.96 15.20 -10.89
N ASN A 2 -0.01 15.63 -11.73
CA ASN A 2 0.54 17.00 -11.66
C ASN A 2 0.27 17.88 -12.90
N PHE A 3 -0.57 17.45 -13.85
CA PHE A 3 -0.78 18.26 -15.06
C PHE A 3 -1.64 19.50 -14.77
N PHE A 4 -2.70 19.39 -13.96
CA PHE A 4 -3.62 20.51 -13.70
C PHE A 4 -3.27 21.32 -12.44
N ASP A 5 -2.69 20.68 -11.42
CA ASP A 5 -2.34 21.30 -10.13
C ASP A 5 -1.49 22.58 -10.22
N PRO A 6 -0.38 22.64 -11.00
CA PRO A 6 0.44 23.84 -11.08
C PRO A 6 -0.28 25.00 -11.78
N TYR A 7 -1.10 24.70 -12.80
CA TYR A 7 -1.84 25.72 -13.53
C TYR A 7 -2.99 26.30 -12.70
N ILE A 8 -3.69 25.46 -11.93
CA ILE A 8 -4.79 25.90 -11.05
C ILE A 8 -4.25 26.73 -9.89
N LYS A 9 -3.15 26.31 -9.25
CA LYS A 9 -2.60 27.02 -8.07
C LYS A 9 -1.90 28.35 -8.41
N GLN A 10 -1.27 28.46 -9.58
CA GLN A 10 -0.54 29.67 -9.96
C GLN A 10 -1.37 30.67 -10.76
N ASN A 11 -2.27 30.20 -11.64
CA ASN A 11 -2.96 31.08 -12.60
C ASN A 11 -4.44 31.28 -12.31
N ALA A 12 -5.07 30.46 -11.45
CA ALA A 12 -6.47 30.65 -11.10
C ALA A 12 -6.63 31.68 -9.97
N PRO A 13 -7.63 32.58 -10.07
CA PRO A 13 -7.96 33.51 -8.98
C PRO A 13 -8.31 32.73 -7.71
N LYS A 14 -8.03 33.31 -6.53
CA LYS A 14 -8.11 32.62 -5.22
C LYS A 14 -9.40 31.82 -4.99
N HIS A 15 -10.53 32.30 -5.51
CA HIS A 15 -11.83 31.65 -5.37
C HIS A 15 -12.04 30.40 -6.27
N LEU A 16 -11.19 30.18 -7.28
CA LEU A 16 -11.26 29.06 -8.25
C LEU A 16 -10.13 28.03 -8.07
N GLN A 17 -9.36 28.10 -6.98
CA GLN A 17 -8.24 27.18 -6.72
C GLN A 17 -8.68 25.83 -6.12
N HIS A 18 -9.98 25.68 -5.79
CA HIS A 18 -10.54 24.50 -5.13
C HIS A 18 -11.22 23.52 -6.09
N VAL A 19 -10.95 23.62 -7.40
CA VAL A 19 -11.61 22.77 -8.40
C VAL A 19 -11.02 21.37 -8.36
N TRP A 20 -11.89 20.35 -8.30
CA TRP A 20 -11.50 18.94 -8.41
C TRP A 20 -11.90 18.37 -9.77
N PHE A 21 -11.10 17.45 -10.28
CA PHE A 21 -11.40 16.74 -11.51
C PHE A 21 -12.12 15.43 -11.19
N SER A 22 -13.28 15.20 -11.82
CA SER A 22 -14.06 13.98 -11.68
C SER A 22 -14.45 13.46 -13.06
N SER A 23 -14.27 12.17 -13.30
CA SER A 23 -14.80 11.49 -14.48
C SER A 23 -15.33 10.11 -14.08
N PRO A 24 -16.49 9.68 -14.62
CA PRO A 24 -17.04 8.35 -14.37
C PRO A 24 -16.05 7.22 -14.69
N GLY A 25 -15.21 7.40 -15.73
CA GLY A 25 -14.20 6.42 -16.12
C GLY A 25 -13.08 6.21 -15.10
N PHE A 26 -12.88 7.15 -14.17
CA PHE A 26 -11.87 7.03 -13.11
C PHE A 26 -12.39 6.35 -11.83
N ALA A 27 -13.67 6.03 -11.73
CA ALA A 27 -14.23 5.39 -10.55
C ALA A 27 -13.55 4.03 -10.27
N PHE A 28 -13.43 3.17 -11.29
CA PHE A 28 -12.77 1.87 -11.14
C PHE A 28 -11.26 1.99 -10.92
N TYR A 29 -10.61 2.95 -11.59
CA TYR A 29 -9.18 3.24 -11.36
C TYR A 29 -8.91 3.72 -9.93
N GLY A 30 -9.79 4.56 -9.38
CA GLY A 30 -9.73 5.00 -7.99
C GLY A 30 -9.77 3.81 -7.04
N VAL A 31 -10.71 2.89 -7.25
CA VAL A 31 -10.83 1.65 -6.46
C VAL A 31 -9.55 0.80 -6.56
N GLN A 32 -9.04 0.53 -7.78
CA GLN A 32 -7.81 -0.24 -7.95
C GLN A 32 -6.61 0.38 -7.23
N ARG A 33 -6.48 1.71 -7.30
CA ARG A 33 -5.40 2.44 -6.65
C ARG A 33 -5.49 2.35 -5.14
N GLU A 34 -6.67 2.58 -4.57
CA GLU A 34 -6.87 2.50 -3.11
C GLU A 34 -6.72 1.06 -2.60
N LEU A 35 -7.13 0.05 -3.37
CA LEU A 35 -6.84 -1.36 -3.06
C LEU A 35 -5.33 -1.63 -3.04
N LEU A 36 -4.58 -1.21 -4.06
CA LEU A 36 -3.14 -1.46 -4.11
C LEU A 36 -2.40 -0.77 -2.95
N VAL A 37 -2.69 0.51 -2.71
CA VAL A 37 -2.06 1.29 -1.63
C VAL A 37 -2.49 0.77 -0.25
N GLY A 38 -3.78 0.50 -0.06
CA GLY A 38 -4.33 0.00 1.19
C GLY A 38 -3.83 -1.40 1.54
N SER A 39 -3.75 -2.31 0.56
CA SER A 39 -3.18 -3.64 0.75
C SER A 39 -1.69 -3.59 1.09
N TYR A 40 -0.91 -2.75 0.40
CA TYR A 40 0.51 -2.59 0.72
C TYR A 40 0.72 -2.03 2.13
N SER A 41 -0.04 -0.99 2.51
CA SER A 41 0.08 -0.37 3.82
C SER A 41 -0.34 -1.32 4.96
N SER A 42 -1.41 -2.08 4.78
CA SER A 42 -1.88 -3.05 5.78
C SER A 42 -0.91 -4.23 5.92
N LEU A 43 -0.30 -4.68 4.82
CA LEU A 43 0.71 -5.74 4.84
C LEU A 43 1.97 -5.32 5.59
N ILE A 44 2.45 -4.09 5.40
CA ILE A 44 3.61 -3.59 6.17
C ILE A 44 3.27 -3.46 7.65
N ALA A 45 2.10 -2.91 7.98
CA ALA A 45 1.68 -2.75 9.36
C ALA A 45 1.59 -4.11 10.09
N SER A 46 1.02 -5.13 9.45
CA SER A 46 0.90 -6.47 10.03
C SER A 46 2.26 -7.15 10.18
N LEU A 47 3.16 -7.04 9.20
CA LEU A 47 4.53 -7.54 9.30
C LEU A 47 5.31 -6.86 10.44
N GLY A 48 5.16 -5.55 10.60
CA GLY A 48 5.80 -4.81 11.70
C GLY A 48 5.33 -5.27 13.08
N ILE A 49 4.02 -5.48 13.25
CA ILE A 49 3.46 -6.01 14.50
C ILE A 49 3.95 -7.45 14.75
N ALA A 50 3.98 -8.30 13.71
CA ALA A 50 4.49 -9.65 13.82
C ALA A 50 5.97 -9.68 14.24
N LEU A 51 6.80 -8.81 13.67
CA LEU A 51 8.21 -8.63 14.06
C LEU A 51 8.33 -8.31 15.55
N PHE A 52 7.54 -7.33 16.01
CA PHE A 52 7.57 -6.88 17.39
C PHE A 52 7.18 -7.98 18.37
N VAL A 53 6.12 -8.73 18.08
CA VAL A 53 5.69 -9.86 18.91
C VAL A 53 6.74 -10.97 18.93
N LEU A 54 7.29 -11.34 17.77
CA LEU A 54 8.34 -12.37 17.68
C LEU A 54 9.61 -11.98 18.42
N PHE A 55 9.98 -10.70 18.37
CA PHE A 55 11.12 -10.17 19.13
C PHE A 55 10.88 -10.30 20.64
N LEU A 56 9.69 -9.94 21.13
CA LEU A 56 9.32 -10.07 22.54
C LEU A 56 9.29 -11.53 23.00
N THR A 57 8.79 -12.46 22.17
CA THR A 57 8.68 -13.87 22.55
C THR A 57 10.03 -14.59 22.51
N SER A 58 10.83 -14.38 21.47
CA SER A 58 12.11 -15.09 21.32
C SER A 58 13.24 -14.47 22.15
N GLY A 59 13.16 -13.18 22.49
CA GLY A 59 14.24 -12.43 23.13
C GLY A 59 15.51 -12.31 22.26
N ASN A 60 15.50 -12.81 21.02
CA ASN A 60 16.63 -12.87 20.12
C ASN A 60 16.25 -12.33 18.73
N LEU A 61 16.88 -11.23 18.35
CA LEU A 61 16.63 -10.55 17.08
C LEU A 61 16.91 -11.44 15.87
N PHE A 62 17.95 -12.26 15.90
CA PHE A 62 18.33 -13.09 14.75
C PHE A 62 17.25 -14.11 14.42
N ILE A 63 16.71 -14.78 15.44
CA ILE A 63 15.65 -15.78 15.28
C ILE A 63 14.37 -15.12 14.74
N ALA A 64 14.01 -13.94 15.26
CA ALA A 64 12.85 -13.18 14.78
C ALA A 64 12.99 -12.77 13.31
N VAL A 65 14.18 -12.37 12.87
CA VAL A 65 14.46 -12.03 11.46
C VAL A 65 14.38 -13.26 10.55
N TYR A 66 14.93 -14.41 10.96
CA TYR A 66 14.79 -15.66 10.19
C TYR A 66 13.33 -16.12 10.06
N ALA A 67 12.54 -15.98 11.13
CA ALA A 67 11.11 -16.27 11.10
C ALA A 67 10.36 -15.35 10.13
N LEU A 68 10.68 -14.05 10.11
CA LEU A 68 10.07 -13.11 9.18
C LEU A 68 10.38 -13.36 7.72
N ILE A 69 11.65 -13.66 7.40
CA ILE A 69 12.05 -14.01 6.04
C ILE A 69 11.23 -15.22 5.58
N THR A 70 11.11 -16.24 6.43
CA THR A 70 10.30 -17.44 6.17
C THR A 70 8.82 -17.11 5.92
N ILE A 71 8.21 -16.31 6.78
CA ILE A 71 6.80 -15.87 6.63
C ILE A 71 6.61 -15.12 5.30
N THR A 72 7.55 -14.23 4.94
CA THR A 72 7.49 -13.47 3.70
C THR A 72 7.52 -14.39 2.48
N PHE A 73 8.40 -15.40 2.47
CA PHE A 73 8.44 -16.41 1.41
C PHE A 73 7.15 -17.23 1.34
N VAL A 74 6.60 -17.67 2.48
CA VAL A 74 5.34 -18.44 2.51
C VAL A 74 4.18 -17.62 1.93
N ILE A 75 4.10 -16.33 2.26
CA ILE A 75 3.08 -15.42 1.70
C ILE A 75 3.28 -15.29 0.19
N ALA A 76 4.52 -15.06 -0.27
CA ALA A 76 4.82 -14.92 -1.70
C ALA A 76 4.46 -16.18 -2.50
N VAL A 77 4.81 -17.37 -1.98
CA VAL A 77 4.45 -18.65 -2.59
C VAL A 77 2.93 -18.85 -2.59
N SER A 78 2.25 -18.53 -1.49
CA SER A 78 0.79 -18.65 -1.41
C SER A 78 0.08 -17.77 -2.45
N VAL A 79 0.53 -16.53 -2.62
CA VAL A 79 -0.01 -15.60 -3.62
C VAL A 79 0.32 -16.07 -5.04
N ALA A 80 1.53 -16.55 -5.29
CA ALA A 80 1.94 -17.07 -6.60
C ALA A 80 1.10 -18.29 -7.00
N VAL A 81 0.88 -19.22 -6.06
CA VAL A 81 0.02 -20.40 -6.28
C VAL A 81 -1.42 -19.96 -6.55
N PHE A 82 -1.96 -19.02 -5.77
CA PHE A 82 -3.30 -18.49 -6.00
C PHE A 82 -3.44 -17.81 -7.37
N ALA A 83 -2.41 -17.08 -7.81
CA ALA A 83 -2.39 -16.46 -9.13
C ALA A 83 -2.25 -17.48 -10.26
N ALA A 84 -1.51 -18.57 -10.06
CA ALA A 84 -1.32 -19.64 -11.04
C ALA A 84 -2.54 -20.57 -11.19
N LEU A 85 -3.35 -20.70 -10.13
CA LEU A 85 -4.60 -21.47 -10.13
C LEU A 85 -5.80 -20.73 -10.73
N LYS A 86 -5.64 -19.44 -11.03
CA LYS A 86 -6.60 -18.65 -11.82
C LYS A 86 -6.31 -18.76 -13.31
#